data_AF-A0A452Z2T2-F1
#
_entry.id   AF-A0A452Z2T2-F1
#
_cell.length_a   1.000
_cell.length_b   1.000
_cell.length_c   1.000
_cell.angle_alpha   90.00
_cell.angle_beta   90.00
_cell.angle_gamma   90.00
#
_symmetry.space_group_name_H-M   'P 1'
#
loop_
_entity.id
_entity.type
_entity.pdbx_description
1 polymer ?
#
loop_
_entity_poly.entity_id
_entity_poly.type
_entity_poly.pdbx_seq_one_letter_code
_entity_poly.pdbx_strand_id
1 'polypeptide(L)' 'RYPGTGEYDKFFSEGIYGCAGCGTPLYKSSTKFNSGCGWPAFYEGFPGAIKRTVRFSHPFPVV' A
#
# COMPACT_ATOMS: atom_id res chain seq x y z
N ARG A 1 13.39 4.31 8.17
CA ARG A 1 12.32 5.30 7.94
C ARG A 1 11.23 5.05 8.97
N TYR A 2 10.83 6.06 9.75
CA TYR A 2 9.85 5.94 10.84
C TYR A 2 8.41 5.96 10.29
N PRO A 3 7.45 5.30 10.96
CA PRO A 3 6.02 5.35 10.57
C PRO A 3 5.47 6.78 10.74
N GLY A 4 4.63 7.23 9.81
CA GLY A 4 3.95 8.53 9.85
C GLY A 4 4.71 9.73 9.28
N THR A 5 5.99 9.57 8.88
CA THR A 5 6.77 10.64 8.21
C THR A 5 6.79 10.52 6.69
N GLY A 6 6.02 9.60 6.12
CA GLY A 6 5.96 9.41 4.67
C GLY A 6 5.20 10.53 3.99
N GLU A 7 5.79 11.17 2.99
CA GLU A 7 5.18 12.26 2.19
C GLU A 7 3.83 11.87 1.57
N TYR A 8 3.61 10.57 1.33
CA TYR A 8 2.37 10.00 0.78
C TYR A 8 1.34 9.54 1.84
N ASP A 9 1.65 9.65 3.13
CA ASP A 9 0.75 9.23 4.20
C ASP A 9 -0.51 10.11 4.22
N LYS A 10 -0.33 11.43 4.19
CA LYS A 10 -1.41 12.43 4.19
C LYS A 10 -1.79 12.97 2.81
N PHE A 11 -1.11 12.54 1.75
CA PHE A 11 -1.42 12.98 0.39
C PHE A 11 -2.58 12.16 -0.16
N PHE A 12 -3.75 12.78 -0.31
CA PHE A 12 -4.98 12.19 -0.88
C PHE A 12 -5.37 12.92 -2.17
N SER A 13 -4.39 13.19 -3.03
CA SER A 13 -4.69 13.79 -4.34
C SER A 13 -5.23 12.72 -5.29
N GLU A 14 -6.19 13.11 -6.14
CA GLU A 14 -6.76 12.22 -7.14
C GLU A 14 -5.70 11.82 -8.17
N GLY A 15 -5.47 10.51 -8.33
CA GLY A 15 -4.43 9.99 -9.20
C GLY A 15 -4.25 8.49 -9.12
N ILE A 16 -3.20 8.00 -9.77
CA ILE A 16 -2.86 6.58 -9.82
C ILE A 16 -1.47 6.40 -9.21
N TYR A 17 -1.38 5.53 -8.20
CA TYR A 17 -0.12 5.13 -7.59
C TYR A 17 0.51 4.05 -8.47
N GLY A 18 1.54 4.45 -9.21
CA GLY A 18 2.34 3.57 -10.05
C GLY A 18 3.50 2.92 -9.30
N CYS A 19 3.95 1.78 -9.79
CA CYS A 19 5.20 1.15 -9.42
C CYS A 19 6.38 2.10 -9.67
N ALA A 20 7.15 2.45 -8.62
CA ALA A 20 8.27 3.38 -8.77
C ALA A 20 9.39 2.87 -9.70
N GLY A 21 9.53 1.54 -9.88
CA GLY A 21 10.53 0.96 -10.77
C GLY A 21 10.03 0.69 -12.19
N CYS A 22 8.73 0.45 -12.36
CA CYS A 22 8.16 -0.08 -13.60
C CYS A 22 7.04 0.78 -14.20
N GLY A 23 6.58 1.81 -13.50
CA GLY A 23 5.54 2.73 -13.95
C GLY A 23 4.13 2.13 -14.03
N THR A 24 3.98 0.82 -13.82
CA THR A 24 2.68 0.14 -13.91
C THR A 24 1.69 0.67 -12.87
N PRO A 25 0.44 0.96 -13.26
CA PRO A 25 -0.59 1.42 -12.32
C PRO A 25 -0.95 0.31 -11.34
N LEU A 26 -0.73 0.54 -10.04
CA LEU A 26 -0.98 -0.46 -8.99
C LEU A 26 -2.25 -0.16 -8.20
N TYR A 27 -2.40 1.08 -7.73
CA TYR A 27 -3.52 1.49 -6.88
C TYR A 27 -4.12 2.80 -7.37
N LYS A 28 -5.42 2.98 -7.17
CA LYS A 28 -6.09 4.28 -7.37
C LYS A 28 -6.06 5.05 -6.06
N SER A 29 -5.93 6.37 -6.13
CA SER A 29 -6.08 7.21 -4.94
C SER A 29 -7.45 7.09 -4.29
N SER A 30 -8.50 6.80 -5.08
CA SER A 30 -9.86 6.58 -4.59
C SER A 30 -9.97 5.38 -3.65
N THR A 31 -9.06 4.42 -3.75
CA THR A 31 -9.05 3.22 -2.89
C THR A 31 -8.15 3.38 -1.66
N LYS A 32 -7.50 4.54 -1.53
CA LYS A 32 -6.63 4.88 -0.40
C LYS A 32 -7.49 5.22 0.81
N PHE A 33 -7.18 4.60 1.95
CA PHE A 33 -7.84 4.89 3.21
C PHE A 33 -6.82 5.06 4.34
N ASN A 34 -7.20 5.77 5.40
CA ASN A 34 -6.34 5.97 6.54
C ASN A 34 -6.52 4.83 7.54
N SER A 35 -5.58 3.88 7.55
CA SER A 35 -5.57 2.79 8.54
C SER A 35 -5.10 3.22 9.93
N GLY A 36 -4.62 4.44 10.12
CA GLY A 36 -4.07 4.91 11.40
C GLY A 36 -2.71 4.30 11.78
N CYS A 37 -2.15 3.40 10.96
CA CYS A 37 -0.87 2.73 11.20
C CYS A 37 0.37 3.58 10.81
N GLY A 38 0.18 4.76 10.19
CA GLY A 38 1.26 5.61 9.69
C GLY A 38 1.92 5.12 8.39
N TRP A 39 1.20 4.28 7.63
CA TRP A 39 1.57 3.84 6.28
C TRP A 39 0.37 3.98 5.34
N PRO A 40 0.59 4.27 4.04
CA PRO A 40 -0.49 4.36 3.07
C PRO A 40 -1.14 2.99 2.87
N ALA A 41 -2.45 2.93 3.11
CA ALA A 41 -3.24 1.72 2.94
C ALA A 41 -4.24 1.87 1.80
N PHE A 42 -4.45 0.78 1.06
CA PHE A 42 -5.35 0.71 -0.07
C PHE A 42 -6.18 -0.57 0.04
N TYR A 43 -7.49 -0.48 -0.15
CA TYR A 43 -8.37 -1.66 -0.06
C TYR A 43 -8.47 -2.41 -1.40
N GLU A 44 -8.23 -1.73 -2.51
CA GLU A 44 -8.34 -2.29 -3.85
C GLU A 44 -7.21 -1.77 -4.74
N GLY A 45 -6.69 -2.63 -5.60
CA GLY A 45 -5.71 -2.29 -6.63
C GLY A 45 -6.12 -2.88 -7.97
N PHE A 46 -5.40 -2.50 -9.03
CA PHE A 46 -5.75 -2.91 -10.38
C PHE A 46 -5.65 -4.44 -10.55
N PRO A 47 -6.65 -5.08 -11.20
CA PRO A 47 -6.64 -6.52 -11.42
C PRO A 47 -5.43 -6.91 -12.28
N GLY A 48 -4.67 -7.90 -11.81
CA GLY A 48 -3.46 -8.40 -12.49
C GLY A 48 -2.18 -7.58 -12.25
N ALA A 49 -2.28 -6.40 -11.64
CA ALA A 49 -1.10 -5.56 -11.39
C ALA A 49 -0.33 -5.95 -10.10
N ILE A 50 -0.98 -6.66 -9.17
CA ILE A 50 -0.43 -6.95 -7.84
C ILE A 50 -0.32 -8.46 -7.61
N LYS A 51 0.90 -8.95 -7.43
CA LYS A 51 1.16 -10.33 -6.98
C LYS A 51 1.23 -10.37 -5.45
N ARG A 52 0.27 -11.02 -4.80
CA ARG A 52 0.30 -11.25 -3.35
C ARG A 52 1.19 -12.45 -3.05
N THR A 53 2.22 -12.26 -2.24
CA THR A 53 3.07 -13.34 -1.75
C THR A 53 3.03 -13.33 -0.23
N VAL A 54 2.54 -14.43 0.35
CA VAL A 54 2.51 -14.62 1.80
C VAL A 54 3.94 -14.88 2.26
N ARG A 55 4.45 -14.05 3.16
CA ARG A 55 5.74 -14.28 3.82
C ARG A 55 5.50 -14.63 5.27
N PHE A 56 5.87 -15.86 5.64
CA PHE A 56 5.98 -16.29 7.03
C PHE A 56 7.39 -15.98 7.52
N SER A 57 7.67 -14.71 7.81
CA SER A 57 8.98 -14.31 8.34
C SER A 57 9.10 -14.52 9.85
N HIS A 58 7.98 -14.73 10.55
CA HIS A 58 7.96 -14.99 11.98
C HIS A 58 6.92 -16.09 12.26
N PRO A 59 7.28 -17.17 13.00
CA PRO A 59 6.28 -18.07 13.54
C PRO A 59 5.45 -17.29 14.56
N PHE A 60 4.25 -16.86 14.16
CA PHE A 60 3.27 -16.45 15.13
C PHE A 60 2.92 -17.70 15.94
N PRO A 61 3.02 -17.68 17.29
CA PRO A 61 2.52 -18.78 18.08
C PRO A 61 1.02 -18.87 17.81
N VAL A 62 0.62 -19.95 17.14
CA VAL A 62 -0.77 -20.39 17.15
C VAL A 62 -1.10 -20.70 18.60
N VAL A 63 -2.06 -19.97 19.16
CA VAL A 63 -2.68 -20.28 20.46
C VAL A 63 -3.35 -21.65 20.39
#